data_AF-A0A1B6HHI7-F1
#
_entry.id   AF-A0A1B6HHI7-F1
#
_cell.length_a   1.000
_cell.length_b   1.000
_cell.length_c   1.000
_cell.angle_alpha   90.00
_cell.angle_beta   90.00
_cell.angle_gamma   90.00
#
_symmetry.space_group_name_H-M   'P 1'
#
loop_
_entity.id
_entity.type
_entity.pdbx_description
1 polymer ?
#
loop_
_entity_poly.entity_id
_entity_poly.type
_entity_poly.pdbx_seq_one_letter_code
_entity_poly.pdbx_strand_id
1 'polypeptide(L)'
;EILRKNVVELTLKERKYVEEITTLRSEFDLYKKDMTGLVDYAYNGRIVSIGNTETYQTEGLEILGFRIRCGDNKLEARILEKSVMPGDCWPFKGHEGSAVIELVDEIIVNKVSLEHAPRDLLSDGAIASAPYEFSLWGLYDNANGDVPPHSFGVFTYRLSGPEVQTF
;
A
#
# COMPACT_ATOMS: atom_id res chain seq x y z
N GLU A 1 -31.77 -46.52 -12.12
CA GLU A 1 -32.05 -45.20 -11.48
C GLU A 1 -30.90 -44.71 -10.60
N ILE A 2 -30.36 -45.55 -9.70
CA ILE A 2 -29.25 -45.21 -8.77
C ILE A 2 -27.98 -44.74 -9.51
N LEU A 3 -27.52 -45.47 -10.52
CA LEU A 3 -26.35 -45.08 -11.33
C LEU A 3 -26.50 -43.69 -11.96
N ARG A 4 -27.71 -43.35 -12.43
CA ARG A 4 -27.99 -42.03 -13.02
C ARG A 4 -27.90 -40.93 -11.97
N LYS A 5 -28.40 -41.17 -10.75
CA LYS A 5 -28.27 -40.23 -9.62
C LYS A 5 -26.80 -40.02 -9.24
N ASN A 6 -26.01 -41.09 -9.17
CA ASN A 6 -24.58 -41.00 -8.82
C ASN A 6 -23.76 -40.24 -9.89
N VAL A 7 -24.03 -40.46 -11.18
CA VAL A 7 -23.35 -39.73 -12.27
C VAL A 7 -23.66 -38.23 -12.21
N VAL A 8 -24.91 -37.86 -11.92
CA VAL A 8 -25.31 -36.45 -11.73
C VAL A 8 -24.60 -35.85 -10.52
N GLU A 9 -24.52 -36.57 -9.41
CA GLU A 9 -23.84 -36.09 -8.21
C GLU A 9 -22.34 -35.87 -8.44
N LEU A 10 -21.67 -36.80 -9.13
CA LEU A 10 -20.25 -36.69 -9.47
C LEU A 10 -19.98 -35.52 -10.42
N THR A 11 -20.82 -35.29 -11.43
CA THR A 11 -20.67 -34.14 -12.35
C THR A 11 -20.92 -32.80 -11.64
N LEU A 12 -21.82 -32.75 -10.65
CA LEU A 12 -22.01 -31.56 -9.81
C LEU A 12 -20.78 -31.28 -8.93
N LYS A 13 -20.20 -32.33 -8.33
CA LYS A 13 -18.96 -32.21 -7.56
C LYS A 13 -17.80 -31.73 -8.43
N GLU A 14 -17.63 -32.32 -9.61
CA GLU A 14 -16.60 -31.92 -10.57
C GLU A 14 -16.75 -30.44 -10.96
N ARG A 15 -17.97 -29.99 -11.29
CA ARG A 15 -18.24 -28.58 -11.60
C ARG A 15 -17.84 -27.66 -10.45
N LYS A 16 -18.22 -28.01 -9.21
CA LYS A 16 -17.88 -27.23 -8.02
C LYS A 16 -16.37 -27.12 -7.82
N TYR A 17 -15.63 -28.21 -7.97
CA TYR A 17 -14.16 -28.19 -7.86
C TYR A 17 -13.51 -27.36 -8.97
N VAL A 18 -14.01 -27.45 -10.20
CA VAL A 18 -13.50 -26.62 -11.30
C VAL A 18 -13.73 -25.15 -11.01
N GLU A 19 -14.91 -24.77 -10.49
CA GLU A 19 -15.23 -23.40 -10.11
C GLU A 19 -14.29 -22.88 -9.00
N GLU A 20 -14.10 -23.64 -7.92
CA GLU A 20 -13.16 -23.31 -6.85
C GLU A 20 -11.73 -23.12 -7.36
N ILE A 21 -11.24 -24.02 -8.21
CA ILE A 21 -9.89 -23.92 -8.80
C ILE A 21 -9.78 -22.69 -9.71
N THR A 22 -10.82 -22.35 -10.47
CA THR A 22 -10.80 -21.15 -11.32
C THR A 22 -10.77 -19.87 -10.49
N THR A 23 -11.53 -19.80 -9.40
CA THR A 23 -11.50 -18.67 -8.48
C THR A 23 -10.12 -18.51 -7.84
N LEU A 24 -9.55 -19.59 -7.30
CA LEU A 24 -8.21 -19.56 -6.71
C LEU A 24 -7.13 -19.11 -7.70
N ARG A 25 -7.22 -19.54 -8.96
CA ARG A 25 -6.30 -19.07 -10.01
C ARG A 25 -6.44 -17.57 -10.25
N SER A 26 -7.67 -17.06 -10.34
CA SER A 26 -7.89 -15.62 -10.53
C SER A 26 -7.39 -14.77 -9.37
N GLU A 27 -7.57 -15.21 -8.12
CA GLU A 27 -7.04 -14.53 -6.94
C GLU A 27 -5.51 -14.56 -6.92
N PHE A 28 -4.91 -15.72 -7.23
CA PHE A 28 -3.45 -15.84 -7.32
C PHE A 28 -2.84 -14.99 -8.42
N ASP A 29 -3.54 -14.85 -9.55
CA ASP A 29 -3.12 -13.96 -10.64
C ASP A 29 -3.25 -12.48 -10.27
N LEU A 30 -4.20 -12.11 -9.41
CA LEU A 30 -4.31 -10.76 -8.85
C LEU A 30 -3.20 -10.50 -7.82
N TYR A 31 -2.91 -11.48 -6.96
CA TYR A 31 -1.81 -11.40 -6.00
C TYR A 31 -0.46 -11.16 -6.67
N LYS A 32 -0.20 -11.83 -7.81
CA LYS A 32 0.99 -11.58 -8.64
C LYS A 32 1.09 -10.17 -9.23
N LYS A 33 -0.02 -9.43 -9.23
CA LYS A 33 -0.12 -8.06 -9.76
C LYS A 33 -0.30 -7.06 -8.61
N ASP A 34 0.45 -7.27 -7.53
CA ASP A 34 0.50 -6.41 -6.35
C ASP A 34 -0.90 -6.11 -5.77
N MET A 35 -1.83 -7.07 -5.84
CA MET A 35 -3.23 -7.01 -5.35
C MET A 35 -4.13 -5.96 -6.02
N THR A 36 -3.58 -5.02 -6.79
CA THR A 36 -4.34 -3.97 -7.48
C THR A 36 -4.69 -4.35 -8.92
N GLY A 37 -3.82 -5.11 -9.59
CA GLY A 37 -3.95 -5.35 -11.03
C GLY A 37 -3.70 -4.12 -11.91
N LEU A 38 -3.14 -3.05 -11.34
CA LEU A 38 -2.94 -1.75 -11.98
C LEU A 38 -1.45 -1.44 -12.14
N VAL A 39 -1.11 -0.56 -13.09
CA VAL A 39 0.24 -0.02 -13.20
C VAL A 39 0.44 1.05 -12.13
N ASP A 40 1.49 0.91 -11.33
CA ASP A 40 1.88 1.91 -10.35
C ASP A 40 2.89 2.89 -10.97
N TYR A 41 2.47 4.13 -11.16
CA TYR A 41 3.31 5.23 -11.66
C TYR A 41 4.09 5.96 -10.56
N ALA A 42 3.77 5.70 -9.29
CA ALA A 42 4.56 6.19 -8.15
C ALA A 42 5.76 5.28 -7.89
N TYR A 43 5.68 3.99 -8.22
CA TYR A 43 6.82 3.08 -8.22
C TYR A 43 7.95 3.59 -9.12
N ASN A 44 9.19 3.62 -8.60
CA ASN A 44 10.36 4.28 -9.22
C ASN A 44 10.22 5.79 -9.45
N GLY A 45 9.16 6.41 -8.93
CA GLY A 45 9.05 7.86 -8.84
C GLY A 45 10.06 8.44 -7.85
N ARG A 46 9.87 9.71 -7.51
CA ARG A 46 10.79 10.43 -6.63
C ARG A 46 10.07 11.23 -5.58
N ILE A 47 10.53 11.14 -4.34
CA ILE A 47 10.13 12.08 -3.29
C ILE A 47 10.75 13.44 -3.59
N VAL A 48 9.91 14.42 -3.88
CA VAL A 48 10.31 15.81 -4.17
C VAL A 48 10.45 16.59 -2.87
N SER A 49 9.51 16.39 -1.95
CA SER A 49 9.46 17.08 -0.66
C SER A 49 8.61 16.30 0.34
N ILE A 50 8.91 16.43 1.63
CA ILE A 50 8.08 15.92 2.73
C ILE A 50 7.36 17.05 3.49
N GLY A 51 7.39 18.28 2.95
CA GLY A 51 6.74 19.44 3.57
C GLY A 51 7.27 19.70 4.99
N ASN A 52 6.35 19.79 5.96
CA ASN A 52 6.65 19.95 7.39
C ASN A 52 6.78 18.62 8.14
N THR A 53 6.78 17.49 7.43
CA THR A 53 6.86 16.17 8.04
C THR A 53 8.27 15.89 8.55
N GLU A 54 8.39 15.35 9.75
CA GLU A 54 9.68 14.96 10.32
C GLU A 54 9.77 13.44 10.36
N THR A 55 10.73 12.86 9.61
CA THR A 55 11.00 11.43 9.63
C THR A 55 11.34 10.97 11.05
N TYR A 56 10.64 9.94 11.53
CA TYR A 56 10.88 9.35 12.85
C TYR A 56 11.93 8.25 12.72
N GLN A 57 13.19 8.57 13.03
CA GLN A 57 14.24 7.58 13.13
C GLN A 57 14.29 7.02 14.55
N THR A 58 14.32 5.70 14.69
CA THR A 58 14.61 5.09 15.98
C THR A 58 16.07 5.38 16.32
N GLU A 59 16.33 5.80 17.56
CA GLU A 59 17.70 5.83 18.04
C GLU A 59 18.16 4.36 18.06
N GLY A 60 19.07 4.02 17.14
CA GLY A 60 19.47 2.64 16.91
C GLY A 60 19.98 1.93 18.18
N LEU A 61 20.23 0.63 18.05
CA LEU A 61 20.49 -0.23 19.19
C LEU A 61 21.78 0.17 19.93
N GLU A 62 21.68 0.47 21.24
CA GLU A 62 22.82 0.72 22.11
C GLU A 62 23.16 -0.56 22.89
N ILE A 63 24.28 -1.19 22.56
CA ILE A 63 24.78 -2.40 23.25
C ILE A 63 26.20 -2.12 23.74
N LEU A 64 26.45 -2.39 25.03
CA LEU A 64 27.78 -2.28 25.65
C LEU A 64 28.48 -0.92 25.41
N GLY A 65 27.72 0.17 25.36
CA GLY A 65 28.24 1.52 25.12
C GLY A 65 28.56 1.83 23.65
N PHE A 66 28.29 0.91 22.73
CA PHE A 66 28.35 1.16 21.29
C PHE A 66 26.95 1.44 20.75
N ARG A 67 26.79 2.61 20.14
CA ARG A 67 25.56 2.98 19.43
C ARG A 67 25.63 2.51 17.99
N ILE A 68 24.90 1.44 17.67
CA ILE A 68 24.72 0.99 16.29
C ILE A 68 23.61 1.84 15.68
N ARG A 69 23.96 2.71 14.74
CA ARG A 69 22.96 3.45 13.97
C ARG A 69 22.26 2.48 13.02
N CYS A 70 20.97 2.25 13.25
CA CYS A 70 20.11 1.53 12.33
C CYS A 70 19.29 2.57 11.57
N GLY A 71 19.56 2.77 10.28
CA GLY A 71 18.75 3.68 9.47
C GLY A 71 19.42 4.08 8.16
N ASP A 72 18.66 3.98 7.08
CA ASP A 72 18.97 4.63 5.82
C ASP A 72 18.71 6.13 5.92
N ASN A 73 19.50 6.93 5.22
CA ASN A 73 19.42 8.39 5.26
C ASN A 73 18.18 8.96 4.53
N LYS A 74 17.31 8.12 3.93
CA LYS A 74 16.12 8.51 3.16
C LYS A 74 14.98 7.51 3.33
N LEU A 75 14.42 7.42 4.54
CA LEU A 75 13.32 6.49 4.83
C LEU A 75 12.04 6.84 4.07
N GLU A 76 11.86 8.10 3.69
CA GLU A 76 10.69 8.59 2.95
C GLU A 76 10.52 7.93 1.58
N ALA A 77 11.60 7.46 0.95
CA ALA A 77 11.53 6.76 -0.34
C ALA A 77 10.83 5.39 -0.24
N ARG A 78 10.71 4.82 0.97
CA ARG A 78 10.08 3.51 1.20
C ARG A 78 8.60 3.48 0.84
N ILE A 79 7.90 4.62 0.83
CA ILE A 79 6.50 4.67 0.37
C ILE A 79 6.35 4.41 -1.13
N LEU A 80 7.45 4.40 -1.88
CA LEU A 80 7.51 4.09 -3.31
C LEU A 80 8.08 2.69 -3.58
N GLU A 81 8.42 1.94 -2.53
CA GLU A 81 8.93 0.57 -2.61
C GLU A 81 7.77 -0.44 -2.52
N LYS A 82 8.01 -1.67 -2.97
CA LYS A 82 6.99 -2.75 -2.97
C LYS A 82 6.91 -3.55 -1.67
N SER A 83 7.86 -3.35 -0.75
CA SER A 83 7.86 -4.11 0.51
C SER A 83 6.94 -3.45 1.52
N VAL A 84 6.10 -4.25 2.16
CA VAL A 84 5.25 -3.83 3.29
C VAL A 84 5.46 -4.71 4.52
N MET A 85 6.64 -5.33 4.62
CA MET A 85 7.00 -6.11 5.80
C MET A 85 7.08 -5.19 7.02
N PRO A 86 6.77 -5.68 8.24
CA PRO A 86 6.93 -4.89 9.45
C PRO A 86 8.33 -4.26 9.55
N GLY A 87 8.39 -2.92 9.57
CA GLY A 87 9.64 -2.16 9.59
C GLY A 87 10.09 -1.60 8.23
N ASP A 88 9.54 -2.09 7.12
CA ASP A 88 9.77 -1.59 5.76
C ASP A 88 8.74 -0.50 5.42
N CYS A 89 8.72 0.56 6.22
CA CYS A 89 7.86 1.72 6.00
C CYS A 89 8.62 3.02 6.26
N TRP A 90 7.97 4.14 5.96
CA TRP A 90 8.40 5.48 6.36
C TRP A 90 7.63 5.94 7.61
N PRO A 91 8.21 5.79 8.81
CA PRO A 91 7.64 6.38 10.00
C PRO A 91 7.94 7.89 10.07
N PHE A 92 6.96 8.69 10.49
CA PHE A 92 7.12 10.12 10.77
C PHE A 92 6.57 10.48 12.15
N LYS A 93 7.02 11.61 12.70
CA LYS A 93 6.61 12.08 14.01
C LYS A 93 5.21 12.67 13.99
N GLY A 94 4.43 12.36 15.02
CA GLY A 94 3.08 12.89 15.20
C GLY A 94 2.03 12.06 14.46
N HIS A 95 0.91 12.71 14.12
CA HIS A 95 -0.25 12.10 13.46
C HIS A 95 -0.61 12.77 12.13
N GLU A 96 0.16 13.78 11.73
CA GLU A 96 -0.01 14.52 10.49
C GLU A 96 1.32 14.55 9.75
N GLY A 97 1.25 14.32 8.43
CA GLY A 97 2.39 14.27 7.55
C GLY A 97 1.96 14.49 6.10
N SER A 98 2.93 14.74 5.25
CA SER A 98 2.74 14.99 3.82
C SER A 98 3.99 14.54 3.06
N ALA A 99 3.79 14.04 1.85
CA ALA A 99 4.85 13.78 0.89
C ALA A 99 4.39 14.22 -0.49
N VAL A 100 5.31 14.79 -1.26
CA VAL A 100 5.13 15.12 -2.66
C VAL A 100 5.93 14.13 -3.48
N ILE A 101 5.21 13.39 -4.32
CA ILE A 101 5.76 12.35 -5.18
C ILE A 101 5.71 12.86 -6.62
N GLU A 102 6.87 12.91 -7.26
CA GLU A 102 6.97 13.01 -8.71
C GLU A 102 6.81 11.61 -9.30
N LEU A 103 5.77 11.44 -10.12
CA LEU A 103 5.50 10.19 -10.83
C LEU A 103 6.51 10.00 -11.96
N VAL A 104 6.68 8.75 -12.40
CA VAL A 104 7.60 8.42 -13.49
C VAL A 104 7.15 8.95 -14.86
N ASP A 105 5.87 9.29 -15.00
CA ASP A 105 5.27 9.82 -16.22
C ASP A 105 4.08 10.75 -15.88
N GLU A 106 3.72 11.62 -16.82
CA GLU A 106 2.53 12.46 -16.70
C GLU A 106 1.27 11.63 -16.99
N ILE A 107 0.36 11.58 -16.01
CA ILE A 107 -0.86 10.75 -16.10
C ILE A 107 -2.11 11.48 -15.63
N ILE A 108 -3.26 11.00 -16.09
CA ILE A 108 -4.55 11.32 -15.48
C ILE A 108 -4.78 10.34 -14.33
N VAL A 109 -4.63 10.84 -13.10
CA VAL A 109 -4.83 10.05 -11.89
C VAL A 109 -6.31 9.68 -11.75
N ASN A 110 -6.60 8.38 -11.76
CA ASN A 110 -7.95 7.85 -11.57
C ASN A 110 -8.13 7.10 -10.25
N LYS A 111 -7.04 6.56 -9.70
CA LYS A 111 -7.04 5.74 -8.49
C LYS A 111 -5.75 5.94 -7.72
N VAL A 112 -5.83 5.81 -6.40
CA VAL A 112 -4.67 5.72 -5.52
C VAL A 112 -4.80 4.50 -4.63
N SER A 113 -3.70 3.80 -4.38
CA SER A 113 -3.66 2.66 -3.48
C SER A 113 -2.81 3.01 -2.27
N LEU A 114 -3.29 2.67 -1.08
CA LEU A 114 -2.55 2.77 0.17
C LEU A 114 -2.52 1.39 0.81
N GLU A 115 -1.32 0.97 1.23
CA GLU A 115 -1.09 -0.33 1.84
C GLU A 115 -0.45 -0.16 3.23
N HIS A 116 -0.80 -1.05 4.15
CA HIS A 116 -0.14 -1.17 5.44
C HIS A 116 0.17 -2.63 5.74
N ALA A 117 1.20 -2.88 6.56
CA ALA A 117 1.58 -4.23 6.95
C ALA A 117 0.40 -5.00 7.57
N PRO A 118 0.27 -6.31 7.28
CA PRO A 118 -0.84 -7.13 7.74
C PRO A 118 -1.01 -7.12 9.25
N ARG A 119 -2.25 -7.04 9.73
CA ARG A 119 -2.57 -7.00 11.16
C ARG A 119 -1.98 -8.18 11.92
N ASP A 120 -2.02 -9.37 11.34
CA ASP A 120 -1.55 -10.61 11.98
C ASP A 120 -0.03 -10.63 12.21
N LEU A 121 0.71 -9.70 11.58
CA LEU A 121 2.16 -9.55 11.74
C LEU A 121 2.54 -8.39 12.68
N LEU A 122 1.57 -7.68 13.26
CA LEU A 122 1.79 -6.48 14.06
C LEU A 122 1.24 -6.61 15.48
N SER A 123 1.83 -5.86 16.41
CA SER A 123 1.24 -5.65 17.73
C SER A 123 0.12 -4.60 17.67
N ASP A 124 -0.75 -4.57 18.68
CA ASP A 124 -1.88 -3.61 18.75
C ASP A 124 -1.44 -2.14 18.61
N GLY A 125 -0.28 -1.77 19.18
CA GLY A 125 0.27 -0.42 19.06
C GLY A 125 0.81 -0.12 17.66
N ALA A 126 1.39 -1.12 16.99
CA ALA A 126 1.95 -0.98 15.65
C ALA A 126 0.87 -0.95 14.56
N ILE A 127 -0.23 -1.69 14.71
CA ILE A 127 -1.35 -1.58 13.76
C ILE A 127 -2.07 -0.22 13.90
N ALA A 128 -2.09 0.36 15.11
CA ALA A 128 -2.68 1.67 15.35
C ALA A 128 -1.89 2.85 14.72
N SER A 129 -0.66 2.62 14.24
CA SER A 129 0.10 3.65 13.52
C SER A 129 -0.26 3.78 12.04
N ALA A 130 -1.15 2.92 11.52
CA ALA A 130 -1.59 3.03 10.14
C ALA A 130 -2.23 4.40 9.88
N PRO A 131 -2.04 4.99 8.67
CA PRO A 131 -2.76 6.20 8.30
C PRO A 131 -4.27 6.00 8.44
N TYR A 132 -4.97 7.02 8.94
CA TYR A 132 -6.42 6.97 9.08
C TYR A 132 -7.11 7.76 7.96
N GLU A 133 -6.85 9.06 7.89
CA GLU A 133 -7.41 9.96 6.89
C GLU A 133 -6.27 10.61 6.10
N PHE A 134 -6.43 10.73 4.79
CA PHE A 134 -5.49 11.44 3.93
C PHE A 134 -6.21 12.20 2.83
N SER A 135 -5.60 13.28 2.36
CA SER A 135 -6.09 14.04 1.21
C SER A 135 -5.12 13.88 0.04
N LEU A 136 -5.66 13.74 -1.17
CA LEU A 136 -4.87 13.59 -2.39
C LEU A 136 -4.95 14.85 -3.24
N TRP A 137 -3.78 15.33 -3.67
CA TRP A 137 -3.64 16.56 -4.44
C TRP A 137 -2.76 16.33 -5.67
N GLY A 138 -3.22 16.83 -6.82
CA GLY A 138 -2.44 16.94 -8.04
C GLY A 138 -1.71 18.27 -8.08
N LEU A 139 -0.39 18.21 -8.23
CA LEU A 139 0.47 19.38 -8.35
C LEU A 139 1.01 19.46 -9.78
N TYR A 140 1.06 20.67 -10.33
CA TYR A 140 1.70 20.94 -11.62
C TYR A 140 3.08 21.56 -11.38
N ASP A 141 4.03 21.32 -12.30
CA ASP A 141 5.31 22.02 -12.27
C ASP A 141 5.07 23.51 -12.59
N ASN A 142 4.89 24.26 -11.51
CA ASN A 142 4.48 25.66 -11.56
C ASN A 142 5.69 26.57 -11.40
N ALA A 143 6.59 26.58 -12.39
CA ALA A 143 7.68 27.56 -12.42
C ALA A 143 7.16 29.02 -12.34
N ASN A 144 5.93 29.27 -12.80
CA ASN A 144 5.29 30.59 -12.82
C ASN A 144 4.08 30.75 -11.88
N GLY A 145 3.64 29.70 -11.19
CA GLY A 145 2.53 29.77 -10.22
C GLY A 145 1.11 29.83 -10.81
N ASP A 146 0.93 29.56 -12.10
CA ASP A 146 -0.33 29.83 -12.80
C ASP A 146 -1.44 28.77 -12.57
N VAL A 147 -1.09 27.54 -12.19
CA VAL A 147 -2.06 26.45 -12.04
C VAL A 147 -2.27 26.09 -10.57
N PRO A 148 -3.46 26.30 -9.98
CA PRO A 148 -3.69 25.89 -8.60
C PRO A 148 -3.65 24.35 -8.44
N PRO A 149 -3.26 23.83 -7.26
CA PRO A 149 -3.36 22.42 -6.95
C PRO A 149 -4.78 21.87 -7.18
N HIS A 150 -4.88 20.67 -7.75
CA HIS A 150 -6.15 19.99 -7.95
C HIS A 150 -6.43 19.06 -6.76
N SER A 151 -7.57 19.24 -6.08
CA SER A 151 -7.98 18.32 -5.01
C SER A 151 -8.73 17.12 -5.59
N PHE A 152 -8.23 15.91 -5.37
CA PHE A 152 -8.94 14.67 -5.72
C PHE A 152 -9.93 14.25 -4.63
N GLY A 153 -9.74 14.73 -3.39
CA GLY A 153 -10.63 14.47 -2.26
C GLY A 153 -9.91 14.04 -1.00
N VAL A 154 -10.71 13.61 -0.03
CA VAL A 154 -10.27 13.08 1.27
C VAL A 154 -10.76 11.64 1.38
N PHE A 155 -9.86 10.75 1.78
CA PHE A 155 -10.08 9.32 1.84
C PHE A 155 -9.73 8.78 3.21
N THR A 156 -10.34 7.65 3.58
CA THR A 156 -10.12 7.01 4.88
C THR A 156 -9.66 5.58 4.70
N TYR A 157 -8.46 5.26 5.18
CA TYR A 157 -7.97 3.90 5.28
C TYR A 157 -8.59 3.20 6.49
N ARG A 158 -9.14 2.01 6.26
CA ARG A 158 -9.89 1.25 7.27
C ARG A 158 -9.06 0.07 7.75
N LEU A 159 -8.67 0.07 9.02
CA LEU A 159 -8.00 -1.09 9.64
C LEU A 159 -8.80 -2.40 9.57
N SER A 160 -10.13 -2.33 9.41
CA SER A 160 -11.01 -3.49 9.24
C SER A 160 -11.13 -3.98 7.79
N GLY A 161 -10.58 -3.24 6.84
CA GLY A 161 -10.55 -3.59 5.43
C GLY A 161 -9.34 -4.47 5.08
N PRO A 162 -9.14 -4.77 3.79
CA PRO A 162 -7.93 -5.43 3.31
C PRO A 162 -6.69 -4.55 3.54
N GLU A 163 -5.52 -5.18 3.51
CA GLU A 163 -4.21 -4.51 3.70
C GLU A 163 -3.94 -3.48 2.60
N VAL A 164 -4.28 -3.81 1.34
CA VAL A 164 -4.23 -2.88 0.20
C VAL A 164 -5.62 -2.30 -0.03
N GLN A 165 -5.76 -0.98 0.08
CA GLN A 165 -7.01 -0.26 -0.19
C GLN A 165 -6.82 0.70 -1.35
N THR A 166 -7.67 0.57 -2.36
CA THR A 166 -7.67 1.43 -3.54
C THR A 166 -8.88 2.34 -3.50
N PHE A 167 -8.65 3.63 -3.70
CA PHE A 167 -9.63 4.71 -3.66
C PHE A 167 -9.82 5.32 -5.04
#